data_AF-A0A318ZBX7-F1
#
_entry.id   AF-A0A318ZBX7-F1
#
_cell.length_a   1.000
_cell.length_b   1.000
_cell.length_c   1.000
_cell.angle_alpha   90.00
_cell.angle_beta   90.00
_cell.angle_gamma   90.00
#
_symmetry.space_group_name_H-M   'P 1'
#
loop_
_entity.id
_entity.type
_entity.pdbx_description
1 polymer ?
#
loop_
_entity_poly.entity_id
_entity_poly.type
_entity_poly.pdbx_seq_one_letter_code
_entity_poly.pdbx_strand_id
1 'polypeptide(L)'
;MNAGVAYTYCTYNERHTVSDLVACLLRQSGLQLRFLPQEVSDLYESHCLQRTLSRKEALLQALVSIINLSPHVSIVTDALDECQDEQIRREFLDFLKVVGQRVNLLVTSRPHPTVEDSLRGALQEKIQAPAQDIEACVGKETASTKFVLSRQLPLVPQLRASTIEEIVSKNTPRFLHTRFHINHLAAEHNLRSLYKALRELPRTLGEIYKETMRRLKKQNAEAVRLAEKTLLWITYASRPLRIQEFQHALAVRKGNVNIDDKALTAPKYILSICVGLVTIDERSSICCLVHYTAYEFF
;
A
#
# COMPACT_ATOMS: atom_id res chain seq x y z
N MET A 1 -31.64 5.96 -10.49
CA MET A 1 -30.31 6.22 -11.10
C MET A 1 -29.29 5.90 -10.03
N ASN A 2 -28.30 5.06 -10.33
CA ASN A 2 -27.29 4.67 -9.34
C ASN A 2 -26.29 5.80 -9.17
N ALA A 3 -25.87 6.07 -7.94
CA ALA A 3 -24.74 6.96 -7.68
C ALA A 3 -23.47 6.38 -8.33
N GLY A 4 -22.77 7.19 -9.11
CA GLY A 4 -21.53 6.79 -9.77
C GLY A 4 -20.35 6.91 -8.81
N VAL A 5 -19.47 5.91 -8.77
CA VAL A 5 -18.23 5.97 -7.96
C VAL A 5 -17.04 5.72 -8.87
N ALA A 6 -16.10 6.66 -8.89
CA ALA A 6 -14.81 6.50 -9.58
C ALA A 6 -13.68 6.67 -8.56
N TYR A 7 -12.60 5.92 -8.75
CA TYR A 7 -11.46 5.99 -7.83
C TYR A 7 -10.11 5.97 -8.55
N THR A 8 -9.11 6.61 -7.95
CA THR A 8 -7.72 6.56 -8.36
C THR A 8 -6.85 6.19 -7.17
N TYR A 9 -5.87 5.31 -7.38
CA TYR A 9 -4.88 4.94 -6.38
C TYR A 9 -3.53 5.44 -6.86
N CYS A 10 -2.88 6.30 -6.07
CA CYS A 10 -1.49 6.66 -6.31
C CYS A 10 -0.61 5.67 -5.56
N THR A 11 0.38 5.09 -6.25
CA THR A 11 1.34 4.19 -5.62
C THR A 11 2.76 4.62 -5.95
N TYR A 12 3.66 4.59 -4.95
CA TYR A 12 5.05 5.01 -5.14
C TYR A 12 5.82 4.18 -6.18
N ASN A 13 5.31 3.00 -6.55
CA ASN A 13 5.95 2.10 -7.51
C ASN A 13 5.49 2.31 -8.96
N GLU A 14 4.49 3.17 -9.18
CA GLU A 14 3.92 3.42 -10.50
C GLU A 14 4.13 4.88 -10.91
N ARG A 15 4.51 5.08 -12.17
CA ARG A 15 4.60 6.40 -12.77
C ARG A 15 3.35 6.64 -13.60
N HIS A 16 2.48 7.52 -13.11
CA HIS A 16 1.29 7.95 -13.84
C HIS A 16 1.52 9.33 -14.43
N THR A 17 0.99 9.55 -15.63
CA THR A 17 0.76 10.91 -16.11
C THR A 17 -0.58 11.42 -15.60
N VAL A 18 -0.78 12.75 -15.60
CA VAL A 18 -2.10 13.36 -15.29
C VAL A 18 -3.17 12.78 -16.23
N SER A 19 -2.82 12.56 -17.50
CA SER A 19 -3.73 11.98 -18.49
C SER A 19 -4.15 10.57 -18.12
N ASP A 20 -3.28 9.76 -17.53
CA ASP A 20 -3.61 8.39 -17.11
C ASP A 20 -4.61 8.39 -15.94
N LEU A 21 -4.40 9.27 -14.96
CA LEU A 21 -5.30 9.42 -13.81
C LEU A 21 -6.69 9.90 -14.26
N VAL A 22 -6.74 10.92 -15.11
CA VAL A 22 -8.00 11.45 -15.64
C VAL A 22 -8.69 10.43 -16.55
N ALA A 23 -7.96 9.74 -17.42
CA ALA A 23 -8.51 8.69 -18.27
C ALA A 23 -9.07 7.52 -17.44
N CYS A 24 -8.43 7.20 -16.31
CA CYS A 24 -8.92 6.18 -15.38
C CYS A 24 -10.29 6.57 -14.79
N LEU A 25 -10.44 7.81 -14.31
CA LEU A 25 -11.71 8.35 -13.80
C LEU A 25 -12.78 8.39 -14.89
N LEU A 26 -12.40 8.82 -16.10
CA LEU A 26 -13.28 8.89 -17.27
C LEU A 26 -13.82 7.51 -17.63
N ARG A 27 -12.93 6.52 -17.74
CA ARG A 27 -13.29 5.14 -18.07
C ARG A 27 -14.25 4.57 -17.03
N GLN A 28 -13.96 4.74 -15.74
CA GLN A 28 -14.84 4.25 -14.67
C GLN A 28 -16.20 4.92 -14.68
N SER A 29 -16.24 6.24 -14.88
CA SER A 29 -17.49 6.99 -14.93
C SER A 29 -18.33 6.61 -16.16
N GLY A 30 -17.68 6.43 -17.33
CA GLY A 30 -18.34 6.01 -18.56
C GLY A 30 -18.91 4.59 -18.51
N LEU A 31 -18.19 3.64 -17.89
CA LEU A 31 -18.67 2.25 -17.71
C LEU A 31 -19.93 2.15 -16.83
N GLN A 32 -20.23 3.18 -16.05
CA GLN A 32 -21.42 3.23 -15.19
C GLN A 32 -22.64 3.80 -15.91
N LEU A 33 -22.46 4.38 -17.11
CA LEU A 33 -23.55 4.87 -17.93
C LEU A 33 -24.15 3.74 -18.77
N ARG A 34 -25.47 3.80 -19.00
CA ARG A 34 -26.15 2.87 -19.94
C ARG A 34 -25.81 3.15 -21.39
N PHE A 35 -25.55 4.41 -21.72
CA PHE A 35 -25.19 4.88 -23.05
C PHE A 35 -24.07 5.92 -22.90
N LEU A 36 -23.07 5.86 -23.77
CA LEU A 36 -22.04 6.88 -23.84
C LEU A 36 -22.66 8.15 -24.44
N PRO A 37 -22.46 9.33 -23.82
CA PRO A 37 -22.99 10.58 -24.35
C PRO A 37 -22.38 10.89 -25.71
N GLN A 38 -23.19 11.46 -26.61
CA GLN A 38 -22.71 11.83 -27.95
C GLN A 38 -21.56 12.84 -27.86
N GLU A 39 -21.58 13.72 -26.86
CA GLU A 39 -20.52 14.69 -26.58
C GLU A 39 -19.17 14.01 -26.33
N VAL A 40 -19.14 12.82 -25.73
CA VAL A 40 -17.89 12.08 -25.49
C VAL A 40 -17.40 11.43 -26.79
N SER A 41 -18.33 10.91 -27.61
CA SER A 41 -18.03 10.37 -28.94
C SER A 41 -17.49 11.43 -29.88
N ASP A 42 -18.14 12.59 -29.95
CA ASP A 42 -17.75 13.74 -30.78
C ASP A 42 -16.37 14.28 -30.36
N LEU A 43 -16.08 14.27 -29.06
CA LEU A 43 -14.78 14.69 -28.52
C LEU A 43 -13.68 13.69 -28.87
N TYR A 44 -13.98 12.38 -28.85
CA TYR A 44 -13.07 11.35 -29.33
C TYR A 44 -12.78 11.48 -30.83
N GLU A 45 -13.83 11.63 -31.65
CA GLU A 45 -13.69 11.77 -33.11
C GLU A 45 -12.93 13.03 -33.51
N SER A 46 -13.26 14.19 -32.93
CA SER A 46 -12.54 15.45 -33.18
C SER A 46 -11.08 15.40 -32.75
N HIS A 47 -10.77 14.72 -31.64
CA HIS A 47 -9.37 14.54 -31.20
C HIS A 47 -8.59 13.60 -32.13
N CYS A 48 -9.19 12.48 -32.56
CA CYS A 48 -8.58 11.52 -33.48
C CYS A 48 -8.37 12.09 -34.89
N LEU A 49 -9.30 12.91 -35.38
CA LEU A 49 -9.31 13.41 -36.75
C LEU A 49 -8.59 14.76 -36.91
N GLN A 50 -8.69 15.67 -35.93
CA GLN A 50 -8.29 17.07 -36.11
C GLN A 50 -7.18 17.56 -35.15
N ARG A 51 -6.85 16.81 -34.09
CA ARG A 51 -5.83 17.17 -33.08
C ARG A 51 -5.97 18.59 -32.49
N THR A 52 -7.20 19.10 -32.38
CA THR A 52 -7.49 20.49 -31.99
C THR A 52 -7.28 20.81 -30.50
N LEU A 53 -7.35 19.81 -29.63
CA LEU A 53 -7.13 19.92 -28.19
C LEU A 53 -5.91 19.11 -27.75
N SER A 54 -5.23 19.54 -26.69
CA SER A 54 -4.29 18.65 -26.00
C SER A 54 -5.05 17.47 -25.40
N ARG A 55 -4.39 16.30 -25.34
CA ARG A 55 -5.00 15.08 -24.78
C ARG A 55 -5.58 15.30 -23.37
N LYS A 56 -4.95 16.17 -22.57
CA LYS A 56 -5.37 16.53 -21.22
C LYS A 56 -6.70 17.30 -21.21
N GLU A 57 -6.81 18.34 -22.03
CA GLU A 57 -8.03 19.16 -22.12
C GLU A 57 -9.21 18.35 -22.62
N ALA A 58 -8.96 17.48 -23.61
CA ALA A 58 -9.98 16.59 -24.16
C ALA A 58 -10.55 15.63 -23.09
N LEU A 59 -9.66 14.99 -22.32
CA LEU A 59 -10.05 14.08 -21.24
C LEU A 59 -10.82 14.80 -20.12
N LEU A 60 -10.42 16.04 -19.79
CA LEU A 60 -11.13 16.86 -18.80
C LEU A 60 -12.55 17.20 -19.25
N GLN A 61 -12.70 17.69 -20.48
CA GLN A 61 -14.02 18.03 -21.02
C GLN A 61 -14.93 16.80 -21.06
N ALA A 62 -14.40 15.65 -21.52
CA ALA A 62 -15.16 14.40 -21.54
C ALA A 62 -15.62 13.96 -20.13
N LEU A 63 -14.75 14.07 -19.11
CA LEU A 63 -15.13 13.69 -17.75
C LEU A 63 -16.21 14.64 -17.22
N VAL A 64 -16.04 15.95 -17.41
CA VAL A 64 -17.02 16.95 -16.96
C VAL A 64 -18.38 16.71 -17.63
N SER A 65 -18.43 16.35 -18.91
CA SER A 65 -19.67 16.01 -19.61
C SER A 65 -20.37 14.81 -18.98
N ILE A 66 -19.64 13.74 -18.67
CA ILE A 66 -20.21 12.55 -18.00
C ILE A 66 -20.72 12.88 -16.59
N ILE A 67 -19.97 13.69 -15.85
CA ILE A 67 -20.36 14.11 -14.49
C ILE A 67 -21.65 14.92 -14.53
N ASN A 68 -21.81 15.84 -15.49
CA ASN A 68 -23.02 16.66 -15.60
C ASN A 68 -24.28 15.85 -15.92
N LEU A 69 -24.13 14.66 -16.51
CA LEU A 69 -25.25 13.77 -16.84
C LEU A 69 -25.67 12.88 -15.67
N SER A 70 -24.85 12.81 -14.62
CA SER A 70 -25.05 11.94 -13.48
C SER A 70 -25.41 12.77 -12.25
N PRO A 71 -26.56 12.51 -11.59
CA PRO A 71 -27.03 13.35 -10.48
C PRO A 71 -26.13 13.26 -9.24
N HIS A 72 -25.43 12.13 -9.06
CA HIS A 72 -24.53 11.91 -7.93
C HIS A 72 -23.30 11.13 -8.40
N VAL A 73 -22.15 11.80 -8.41
CA VAL A 73 -20.84 11.18 -8.67
C VAL A 73 -19.97 11.39 -7.45
N SER A 74 -19.29 10.32 -7.02
CA SER A 74 -18.27 10.37 -5.98
C SER A 74 -16.92 9.99 -6.59
N ILE A 75 -15.90 10.79 -6.33
CA ILE A 75 -14.52 10.53 -6.74
C ILE A 75 -13.67 10.31 -5.49
N VAL A 76 -12.93 9.19 -5.48
CA VAL A 76 -12.01 8.85 -4.38
C VAL A 76 -10.58 8.77 -4.90
N THR A 77 -9.70 9.63 -4.41
CA THR A 77 -8.26 9.58 -4.70
C THR A 77 -7.51 9.11 -3.47
N ASP A 78 -6.91 7.93 -3.53
CA ASP A 78 -6.17 7.34 -2.42
C ASP A 78 -4.65 7.58 -2.55
N ALA A 79 -4.01 7.88 -1.42
CA ALA A 79 -2.57 8.05 -1.23
C ALA A 79 -1.91 9.07 -2.18
N LEU A 80 -2.54 10.24 -2.37
CA LEU A 80 -2.11 11.23 -3.37
C LEU A 80 -0.66 11.73 -3.17
N ASP A 81 -0.13 11.69 -1.94
CA ASP A 81 1.27 12.00 -1.66
C ASP A 81 2.27 11.01 -2.31
N GLU A 82 1.83 9.80 -2.65
CA GLU A 82 2.65 8.79 -3.33
C GLU A 82 2.84 9.06 -4.83
N CYS A 83 2.16 10.08 -5.39
CA CYS A 83 2.47 10.58 -6.73
C CYS A 83 3.88 11.20 -6.73
N GLN A 84 4.86 10.48 -7.31
CA GLN A 84 6.27 10.88 -7.21
C GLN A 84 6.58 12.25 -7.83
N ASP A 85 5.90 12.59 -8.92
CA ASP A 85 6.14 13.83 -9.64
C ASP A 85 5.27 14.96 -9.09
N GLU A 86 5.94 15.99 -8.56
CA GLU A 86 5.30 17.17 -7.96
C GLU A 86 4.49 17.99 -8.97
N GLN A 87 4.94 18.07 -10.22
CA GLN A 87 4.22 18.78 -11.27
C GLN A 87 2.94 18.03 -11.64
N ILE A 88 3.02 16.71 -11.80
CA ILE A 88 1.86 15.85 -12.07
C ILE A 88 0.85 15.93 -10.93
N ARG A 89 1.31 15.89 -9.68
CA ARG A 89 0.46 16.03 -8.49
C ARG A 89 -0.28 17.37 -8.46
N ARG A 90 0.42 18.49 -8.70
CA ARG A 90 -0.22 19.83 -8.74
C ARG A 90 -1.26 19.91 -9.83
N GLU A 91 -0.92 19.46 -11.03
CA GLU A 91 -1.85 19.48 -12.16
C GLU A 91 -3.08 18.61 -11.93
N PHE A 92 -2.92 17.45 -11.27
CA PHE A 92 -4.04 16.59 -10.90
C PHE A 92 -4.88 17.19 -9.75
N LEU A 93 -4.26 17.87 -8.78
CA LEU A 93 -4.99 18.62 -7.75
C LEU A 93 -5.83 19.74 -8.35
N ASP A 94 -5.30 20.49 -9.31
CA ASP A 94 -6.04 21.55 -10.00
C ASP A 94 -7.23 20.97 -10.77
N PHE A 95 -7.04 19.81 -11.39
CA PHE A 95 -8.13 19.05 -11.99
C PHE A 95 -9.22 18.66 -10.97
N LEU A 96 -8.82 18.09 -9.83
CA LEU A 96 -9.76 17.69 -8.78
C LEU A 96 -10.53 18.89 -8.21
N LYS A 97 -9.91 20.08 -8.11
CA LYS A 97 -10.61 21.31 -7.69
C LYS A 97 -11.71 21.72 -8.66
N VAL A 98 -11.44 21.64 -9.97
CA VAL A 98 -12.42 21.98 -11.01
C VAL A 98 -13.62 21.04 -10.94
N VAL A 99 -13.36 19.74 -10.77
CA VAL A 99 -14.41 18.72 -10.75
C VAL A 99 -15.14 18.68 -9.40
N GLY A 100 -14.44 18.95 -8.30
CA GLY A 100 -14.93 18.89 -6.92
C GLY A 100 -16.12 19.82 -6.62
N GLN A 101 -16.38 20.83 -7.46
CA GLN A 101 -17.57 21.67 -7.34
C GLN A 101 -18.88 20.95 -7.70
N ARG A 102 -18.79 19.78 -8.36
CA ARG A 102 -19.94 19.06 -8.93
C ARG A 102 -20.04 17.62 -8.44
N VAL A 103 -19.08 17.14 -7.66
CA VAL A 103 -18.98 15.75 -7.20
C VAL A 103 -18.67 15.69 -5.70
N ASN A 104 -18.96 14.55 -5.08
CA ASN A 104 -18.43 14.25 -3.76
C ASN A 104 -16.98 13.80 -3.90
N LEU A 105 -16.03 14.61 -3.43
CA LEU A 105 -14.60 14.31 -3.52
C LEU A 105 -14.06 13.84 -2.17
N LEU A 106 -13.40 12.68 -2.15
CA LEU A 106 -12.60 12.21 -1.03
C LEU A 106 -11.15 12.04 -1.50
N VAL A 107 -10.21 12.68 -0.80
CA VAL A 107 -8.77 12.52 -1.06
C VAL A 107 -8.10 12.05 0.22
N THR A 108 -7.29 11.00 0.13
CA THR A 108 -6.42 10.57 1.23
C THR A 108 -4.97 10.93 0.89
N SER A 109 -4.23 11.36 1.90
CA SER A 109 -2.83 11.75 1.79
C SER A 109 -2.18 11.71 3.17
N ARG A 110 -0.90 11.34 3.24
CA ARG A 110 -0.05 11.73 4.37
C ARG A 110 0.16 13.25 4.38
N PRO A 111 0.55 13.86 5.51
CA PRO A 111 0.89 15.28 5.56
C PRO A 111 1.90 15.63 4.46
N HIS A 112 1.48 16.47 3.51
CA HIS A 112 2.27 16.85 2.35
C HIS A 112 1.96 18.31 1.99
N PRO A 113 2.96 19.22 1.96
CA PRO A 113 2.73 20.67 1.81
C PRO A 113 1.85 21.03 0.61
N THR A 114 2.14 20.46 -0.56
CA THR A 114 1.39 20.71 -1.81
C THR A 114 -0.09 20.32 -1.73
N VAL A 115 -0.40 19.22 -1.04
CA VAL A 115 -1.77 18.73 -0.88
C VAL A 115 -2.51 19.59 0.13
N GLU A 116 -1.88 19.89 1.26
CA GLU A 116 -2.43 20.72 2.33
C GLU A 116 -2.71 22.15 1.85
N ASP A 117 -1.78 22.75 1.09
CA ASP A 117 -1.95 24.09 0.53
C ASP A 117 -3.05 24.14 -0.53
N SER A 118 -3.11 23.12 -1.40
CA SER A 118 -4.13 23.04 -2.45
C SER A 118 -5.53 22.80 -1.92
N LEU A 119 -5.68 22.02 -0.85
CA LEU A 119 -6.98 21.63 -0.28
C LEU A 119 -7.26 22.32 1.06
N ARG A 120 -6.62 23.48 1.32
CA ARG A 120 -6.76 24.23 2.58
C ARG A 120 -8.21 24.62 2.90
N GLY A 121 -9.04 24.86 1.87
CA GLY A 121 -10.46 25.21 2.03
C GLY A 121 -11.42 24.02 2.15
N ALA A 122 -10.93 22.79 2.02
CA ALA A 122 -11.75 21.58 2.12
C ALA A 122 -11.87 21.10 3.58
N LEU A 123 -12.85 20.23 3.86
CA LEU A 123 -12.92 19.51 5.13
C LEU A 123 -11.69 18.60 5.27
N GLN A 124 -10.96 18.73 6.37
CA GLN A 124 -9.77 17.93 6.65
C GLN A 124 -9.99 17.12 7.92
N GLU A 125 -9.89 15.79 7.79
CA GLU A 125 -10.02 14.87 8.91
C GLU A 125 -8.71 14.11 9.08
N LYS A 126 -8.10 14.26 10.26
CA LYS A 126 -6.85 13.57 10.58
C LYS A 126 -7.15 12.18 11.12
N ILE A 127 -6.91 11.17 10.29
CA ILE A 127 -7.09 9.77 10.69
C ILE A 127 -5.89 9.31 11.51
N GLN A 128 -6.13 8.92 12.75
CA GLN A 128 -5.16 8.30 13.65
C GLN A 128 -5.81 7.09 14.31
N ALA A 129 -5.03 6.03 14.55
CA ALA A 129 -5.55 4.87 15.27
C ALA A 129 -5.79 5.24 16.74
N PRO A 130 -7.05 5.23 17.23
CA PRO A 130 -7.34 5.46 18.64
C PRO A 130 -6.70 4.37 19.50
N ALA A 131 -6.28 4.71 20.72
CA ALA A 131 -5.69 3.74 21.65
C ALA A 131 -6.62 2.54 21.89
N GLN A 132 -7.93 2.80 22.02
CA GLN A 132 -8.96 1.77 22.21
C GLN A 132 -9.02 0.77 21.06
N ASP A 133 -8.89 1.22 19.82
CA ASP A 133 -8.89 0.32 18.66
C ASP A 133 -7.59 -0.50 18.58
N ILE A 134 -6.47 0.10 18.97
CA ILE A 134 -5.18 -0.61 19.09
C ILE A 134 -5.30 -1.70 20.17
N GLU A 135 -5.85 -1.39 21.34
CA GLU A 135 -6.09 -2.34 22.43
C GLU A 135 -6.96 -3.51 21.96
N ALA A 136 -8.08 -3.22 21.29
CA ALA A 136 -8.97 -4.23 20.75
C ALA A 136 -8.26 -5.11 19.70
N CYS A 137 -7.44 -4.50 18.83
CA CYS A 137 -6.63 -5.22 17.85
C CYS A 137 -5.63 -6.16 18.51
N VAL A 138 -4.86 -5.69 19.50
CA VAL A 138 -3.90 -6.52 20.26
C VAL A 138 -4.62 -7.65 20.98
N GLY A 139 -5.76 -7.36 21.63
CA GLY A 139 -6.55 -8.36 22.34
C GLY A 139 -7.04 -9.49 21.42
N LYS A 140 -7.45 -9.16 20.19
CA LYS A 140 -7.88 -10.14 19.18
C LYS A 140 -6.70 -10.96 18.64
N GLU A 141 -5.58 -10.31 18.33
CA GLU A 141 -4.43 -10.99 17.73
C GLU A 141 -3.69 -11.88 18.74
N THR A 142 -3.60 -11.48 20.01
CA THR A 142 -3.01 -12.33 21.07
C THR A 142 -3.88 -13.54 21.42
N ALA A 143 -5.18 -13.50 21.11
CA ALA A 143 -6.09 -14.64 21.22
C ALA A 143 -6.09 -15.53 19.96
N SER A 144 -5.44 -15.09 18.88
CA SER A 144 -5.36 -15.84 17.61
C SER A 144 -4.48 -17.08 17.76
N THR A 145 -4.79 -18.13 17.00
CA THR A 145 -3.99 -19.36 16.93
C THR A 145 -2.58 -19.14 16.37
N LYS A 146 -2.36 -18.01 15.69
CA LYS A 146 -1.04 -17.59 15.20
C LYS A 146 -0.10 -17.14 16.32
N PHE A 147 -0.63 -16.78 17.48
CA PHE A 147 0.15 -16.41 18.66
C PHE A 147 0.43 -17.67 19.49
N VAL A 148 1.72 -18.06 19.58
CA VAL A 148 2.13 -19.34 20.20
C VAL A 148 1.62 -19.49 21.64
N LEU A 149 1.57 -18.38 22.38
CA LEU A 149 1.14 -18.34 23.78
C LEU A 149 -0.35 -17.99 23.95
N SER A 150 -1.17 -18.10 22.91
CA SER A 150 -2.59 -17.70 22.93
C SER A 150 -3.43 -18.44 23.98
N ARG A 151 -3.03 -19.65 24.39
CA ARG A 151 -3.69 -20.42 25.46
C ARG A 151 -3.16 -20.10 26.85
N GLN A 152 -1.89 -19.73 26.97
CA GLN A 152 -1.19 -19.50 28.23
C GLN A 152 -1.34 -18.05 28.70
N LEU A 153 -1.32 -17.08 27.79
CA LEU A 153 -1.42 -15.66 28.10
C LEU A 153 -2.74 -15.30 28.83
N PRO A 154 -3.92 -15.84 28.45
CA PRO A 154 -5.16 -15.62 29.20
C PRO A 154 -5.14 -16.16 30.64
N LEU A 155 -4.30 -17.17 30.93
CA LEU A 155 -4.18 -17.75 32.28
C LEU A 155 -3.39 -16.84 33.24
N VAL A 156 -2.73 -15.81 32.71
CA VAL A 156 -1.98 -14.82 33.52
C VAL A 156 -2.52 -13.41 33.19
N PRO A 157 -3.65 -13.00 33.80
CA PRO A 157 -4.34 -11.75 33.46
C PRO A 157 -3.46 -10.51 33.59
N GLN A 158 -2.56 -10.47 34.58
CA GLN A 158 -1.62 -9.36 34.78
C GLN A 158 -0.66 -9.21 33.60
N LEU A 159 -0.07 -10.32 33.13
CA LEU A 159 0.84 -10.31 31.99
C LEU A 159 0.12 -9.96 30.69
N ARG A 160 -1.13 -10.41 30.52
CA ARG A 160 -1.98 -10.03 29.38
C ARG A 160 -2.24 -8.52 29.39
N ALA A 161 -2.63 -7.96 30.52
CA ALA A 161 -2.85 -6.52 30.66
C ALA A 161 -1.57 -5.72 30.37
N SER A 162 -0.44 -6.11 30.98
CA SER A 162 0.86 -5.49 30.71
C SER A 162 1.30 -5.63 29.25
N THR A 163 0.98 -6.74 28.56
CA THR A 163 1.27 -6.92 27.13
C THR A 163 0.54 -5.86 26.30
N ILE A 164 -0.76 -5.68 26.57
CA ILE A 164 -1.58 -4.70 25.85
C ILE A 164 -1.07 -3.28 26.14
N GLU A 165 -0.87 -2.94 27.41
CA GLU A 165 -0.39 -1.63 27.85
C GLU A 165 0.99 -1.29 27.28
N GLU A 166 1.95 -2.22 27.32
CA GLU A 166 3.30 -2.01 26.81
C GLU A 166 3.30 -1.80 25.29
N ILE A 167 2.50 -2.58 24.55
CA ILE A 167 2.33 -2.38 23.11
C ILE A 167 1.70 -1.01 22.86
N VAL A 168 0.59 -0.67 23.51
CA VAL A 168 -0.12 0.60 23.27
C VAL A 168 0.76 1.81 23.61
N SER A 169 1.51 1.76 24.71
CA SER A 169 2.38 2.87 25.16
C SER A 169 3.62 3.07 24.31
N LYS A 170 4.23 2.00 23.77
CA LYS A 170 5.39 2.09 22.86
C LYS A 170 5.01 2.31 21.41
N ASN A 171 3.76 2.07 21.07
CA ASN A 171 3.27 2.18 19.72
C ASN A 171 3.01 3.64 19.33
N THR A 172 3.26 3.94 18.06
CA THR A 172 2.74 5.15 17.45
C THR A 172 1.27 4.90 17.08
N PRO A 173 0.42 5.90 16.84
CA PRO A 173 -0.99 5.68 16.51
C PRO A 173 -1.18 5.12 15.08
N ARG A 174 -0.57 3.96 14.79
CA ARG A 174 -0.47 3.27 13.50
C ARG A 174 -0.64 1.76 13.74
N PHE A 175 -1.69 1.16 13.17
CA PHE A 175 -1.92 -0.30 13.27
C PHE A 175 -0.78 -1.16 12.74
N LEU A 176 -0.02 -0.64 11.76
CA LEU A 176 1.14 -1.35 11.22
C LEU A 176 2.20 -1.64 12.31
N HIS A 177 2.44 -0.66 13.17
CA HIS A 177 3.42 -0.78 14.24
C HIS A 177 2.91 -1.77 15.31
N THR A 178 1.61 -1.74 15.64
CA THR A 178 0.95 -2.80 16.44
C THR A 178 1.21 -4.20 15.85
N ARG A 179 0.98 -4.37 14.54
CA ARG A 179 1.13 -5.65 13.86
C ARG A 179 2.56 -6.16 13.90
N PHE A 180 3.55 -5.27 13.76
CA PHE A 180 4.95 -5.66 13.91
C PHE A 180 5.31 -6.11 15.33
N HIS A 181 4.83 -5.42 16.36
CA HIS A 181 5.03 -5.86 17.75
C HIS A 181 4.40 -7.21 18.01
N ILE A 182 3.15 -7.40 17.57
CA ILE A 182 2.46 -8.70 17.69
C ILE A 182 3.27 -9.80 17.00
N ASN A 183 3.71 -9.57 15.76
CA ASN A 183 4.52 -10.56 15.03
C ASN A 183 5.88 -10.82 15.69
N HIS A 184 6.47 -9.82 16.35
CA HIS A 184 7.69 -10.00 17.14
C HIS A 184 7.46 -10.92 18.34
N LEU A 185 6.35 -10.70 19.06
CA LEU A 185 5.99 -11.44 20.27
C LEU A 185 5.35 -12.81 19.98
N ALA A 186 4.74 -12.99 18.81
CA ALA A 186 3.97 -14.18 18.46
C ALA A 186 4.80 -15.47 18.43
N ALA A 187 6.12 -15.35 18.20
CA ALA A 187 7.06 -16.47 18.15
C ALA A 187 7.66 -16.83 19.51
N GLU A 188 7.35 -16.08 20.57
CA GLU A 188 7.88 -16.35 21.91
C GLU A 188 7.34 -17.67 22.47
N HIS A 189 8.22 -18.49 23.02
CA HIS A 189 7.93 -19.90 23.32
C HIS A 189 7.50 -20.13 24.76
N ASN A 190 7.69 -19.16 25.66
CA ASN A 190 7.18 -19.20 27.03
C ASN A 190 6.91 -17.79 27.58
N LEU A 191 6.21 -17.72 28.72
CA LEU A 191 5.83 -16.45 29.34
C LEU A 191 7.05 -15.62 29.80
N ARG A 192 8.17 -16.26 30.16
CA ARG A 192 9.40 -15.56 30.56
C ARG A 192 10.07 -14.88 29.36
N SER A 193 10.14 -15.56 28.23
CA SER A 193 10.71 -15.00 26.99
C SER A 193 9.83 -13.89 26.43
N LEU A 194 8.50 -14.07 26.49
CA LEU A 194 7.53 -13.02 26.19
C LEU A 194 7.74 -11.77 27.07
N TYR A 195 7.86 -11.95 28.39
CA TYR A 195 8.09 -10.84 29.30
C TYR A 195 9.37 -10.06 28.99
N LYS A 196 10.44 -10.77 28.62
CA LYS A 196 11.70 -10.14 28.21
C LYS A 196 11.53 -9.36 26.89
N ALA A 197 10.92 -9.99 25.89
CA ALA A 197 10.70 -9.37 24.58
C ALA A 197 9.80 -8.12 24.66
N LEU A 198 8.81 -8.10 25.57
CA LEU A 198 7.98 -6.92 25.84
C LEU A 198 8.82 -5.71 26.28
N ARG A 199 9.78 -5.91 27.19
CA ARG A 199 10.66 -4.83 27.67
C ARG A 199 11.58 -4.32 26.58
N GLU A 200 12.02 -5.20 25.68
CA GLU A 200 12.91 -4.91 24.55
C GLU A 200 12.15 -4.48 23.28
N LEU A 201 10.83 -4.24 23.36
CA LEU A 201 10.06 -3.80 22.20
C LEU A 201 10.63 -2.52 21.61
N PRO A 202 10.91 -2.51 20.29
CA PRO A 202 11.36 -1.31 19.58
C PRO A 202 10.28 -0.22 19.65
N ARG A 203 10.68 1.05 19.59
CA ARG A 203 9.74 2.19 19.63
C ARG A 203 9.51 2.82 18.27
N THR A 204 10.40 2.57 17.32
CA THR A 204 10.30 3.15 15.97
C THR A 204 10.20 2.06 14.92
N LEU A 205 9.57 2.38 13.79
CA LEU A 205 9.53 1.49 12.63
C LEU A 205 10.95 1.12 12.16
N GLY A 206 11.90 2.05 12.21
CA GLY A 206 13.30 1.79 11.86
C GLY A 206 13.95 0.74 12.78
N GLU A 207 13.68 0.78 14.09
CA GLU A 207 14.17 -0.24 15.03
C GLU A 207 13.51 -1.61 14.78
N ILE A 208 12.20 -1.64 14.47
CA ILE A 208 11.49 -2.87 14.08
C ILE A 208 12.12 -3.49 12.84
N TYR A 209 12.39 -2.68 11.82
CA TYR A 209 13.01 -3.18 10.59
C TYR A 209 14.43 -3.69 10.85
N LYS A 210 15.23 -2.97 11.67
CA LYS A 210 16.54 -3.46 12.14
C LYS A 210 16.46 -4.80 12.87
N GLU A 211 15.49 -4.96 13.77
CA GLU A 211 15.28 -6.23 14.47
C GLU A 211 14.87 -7.35 13.51
N THR A 212 13.98 -7.04 12.57
CA THR A 212 13.54 -8.00 11.55
C THR A 212 14.68 -8.43 10.64
N MET A 213 15.56 -7.49 10.24
CA MET A 213 16.80 -7.79 9.53
C MET A 213 17.76 -8.62 10.38
N ARG A 214 17.86 -8.39 11.69
CA ARG A 214 18.68 -9.22 12.58
C ARG A 214 18.15 -10.65 12.66
N ARG A 215 16.83 -10.84 12.76
CA ARG A 215 16.19 -12.17 12.72
C ARG A 215 16.41 -12.85 11.38
N LEU A 216 16.30 -12.11 10.28
CA LEU A 216 16.59 -12.59 8.94
C LEU A 216 18.01 -13.14 8.86
N LYS A 217 19.01 -12.39 9.37
CA LYS A 217 20.43 -12.77 9.39
C LYS A 217 20.80 -13.95 10.31
N LYS A 218 19.90 -14.36 11.21
CA LYS A 218 20.10 -15.55 12.08
C LYS A 218 19.71 -16.87 11.40
N GLN A 219 19.11 -16.82 10.21
CA GLN A 219 18.78 -18.01 9.42
C GLN A 219 20.04 -18.67 8.84
N ASN A 220 19.88 -19.82 8.20
CA ASN A 220 20.99 -20.47 7.50
C ASN A 220 21.52 -19.61 6.34
N ALA A 221 22.79 -19.81 5.97
CA ALA A 221 23.49 -18.94 5.02
C ALA A 221 22.80 -18.85 3.64
N GLU A 222 22.22 -19.96 3.14
CA GLU A 222 21.51 -19.96 1.87
C GLU A 222 20.19 -19.17 1.93
N ALA A 223 19.43 -19.32 3.01
CA ALA A 223 18.20 -18.57 3.25
C ALA A 223 18.49 -17.06 3.39
N VAL A 224 19.55 -16.69 4.12
CA VAL A 224 19.99 -15.29 4.22
C VAL A 224 20.33 -14.73 2.84
N ARG A 225 21.15 -15.43 2.05
CA ARG A 225 21.54 -14.99 0.70
C ARG A 225 20.33 -14.79 -0.21
N LEU A 226 19.37 -15.72 -0.14
CA LEU A 226 18.17 -15.67 -0.98
C LEU A 226 17.22 -14.56 -0.55
N ALA A 227 17.08 -14.32 0.76
CA ALA A 227 16.27 -13.23 1.30
C ALA A 227 16.89 -11.86 0.97
N GLU A 228 18.21 -11.69 1.08
CA GLU A 228 18.90 -10.45 0.68
C GLU A 228 18.78 -10.20 -0.83
N LYS A 229 18.96 -11.24 -1.67
CA LYS A 229 18.74 -11.13 -3.13
C LYS A 229 17.28 -10.75 -3.44
N THR A 230 16.32 -11.27 -2.66
CA THR A 230 14.91 -10.90 -2.77
C THR A 230 14.70 -9.43 -2.44
N LEU A 231 15.18 -8.96 -1.29
CA LEU A 231 15.03 -7.55 -0.91
C LEU A 231 15.65 -6.63 -1.97
N LEU A 232 16.85 -6.96 -2.48
CA LEU A 232 17.53 -6.20 -3.52
C LEU A 232 16.73 -6.10 -4.83
N TRP A 233 16.13 -7.20 -5.30
CA TRP A 233 15.29 -7.16 -6.50
C TRP A 233 14.02 -6.33 -6.29
N ILE A 234 13.43 -6.35 -5.10
CA ILE A 234 12.23 -5.56 -4.82
C ILE A 234 12.54 -4.06 -4.76
N THR A 235 13.67 -3.67 -4.15
CA THR A 235 14.01 -2.27 -3.92
C THR A 235 14.68 -1.60 -5.12
N TYR A 236 15.46 -2.33 -5.92
CA TYR A 236 16.26 -1.77 -7.01
C TYR A 236 15.78 -2.14 -8.42
N ALA A 237 14.74 -2.96 -8.58
CA ALA A 237 14.20 -3.22 -9.92
C ALA A 237 13.64 -1.94 -10.55
N SER A 238 13.78 -1.80 -11.86
CA SER A 238 13.27 -0.62 -12.59
C SER A 238 11.75 -0.51 -12.58
N ARG A 239 11.05 -1.62 -12.35
CA ARG A 239 9.60 -1.72 -12.18
C ARG A 239 9.27 -2.86 -11.21
N PRO A 240 8.06 -2.87 -10.64
CA PRO A 240 7.56 -4.02 -9.88
C PRO A 240 7.64 -5.31 -10.69
N LEU A 241 8.07 -6.38 -10.02
CA LEU A 241 8.25 -7.71 -10.61
C LEU A 241 7.11 -8.63 -10.18
N ARG A 242 6.56 -9.37 -11.15
CA ARG A 242 5.63 -10.47 -10.87
C ARG A 242 6.37 -11.63 -10.22
N ILE A 243 5.67 -12.43 -9.43
CA ILE A 243 6.26 -13.57 -8.71
C ILE A 243 7.01 -14.52 -9.64
N GLN A 244 6.48 -14.78 -10.83
CA GLN A 244 7.14 -15.62 -11.84
C GLN A 244 8.47 -15.01 -12.27
N GLU A 245 8.51 -13.72 -12.60
CA GLU A 245 9.75 -13.00 -12.96
C GLU A 245 10.76 -13.05 -11.81
N PHE A 246 10.25 -12.94 -10.58
CA PHE A 246 11.03 -13.03 -9.36
C PHE A 246 11.69 -14.39 -9.19
N GLN A 247 10.95 -15.49 -9.38
CA GLN A 247 11.49 -16.85 -9.28
C GLN A 247 12.62 -17.08 -10.28
N HIS A 248 12.48 -16.57 -11.52
CA HIS A 248 13.55 -16.63 -12.52
C HIS A 248 14.76 -15.77 -12.11
N ALA A 249 14.54 -14.54 -11.66
CA ALA A 249 15.60 -13.64 -11.22
C ALA A 249 16.42 -14.22 -10.05
N LEU A 250 15.76 -14.96 -9.15
CA LEU A 250 16.42 -15.68 -8.07
C LEU A 250 17.19 -16.92 -8.55
N ALA A 251 16.67 -17.65 -9.54
CA ALA A 251 17.25 -18.88 -10.09
C ALA A 251 18.55 -18.64 -10.90
N VAL A 252 18.71 -17.46 -11.52
CA VAL A 252 19.89 -17.15 -12.34
C VAL A 252 21.19 -17.15 -11.53
N ARG A 253 22.20 -17.87 -12.01
CA ARG A 253 23.58 -17.87 -11.53
C ARG A 253 24.55 -17.50 -12.66
N LYS A 254 25.75 -17.06 -12.27
CA LYS A 254 26.82 -16.76 -13.24
C LYS A 254 27.22 -18.03 -13.98
N GLY A 255 27.21 -17.98 -15.32
CA GLY A 255 27.53 -19.12 -16.17
C GLY A 255 26.33 -19.96 -16.64
N ASN A 256 25.11 -19.63 -16.22
CA ASN A 256 23.91 -20.23 -16.81
C ASN A 256 23.78 -19.86 -18.29
N VAL A 257 23.64 -20.87 -19.15
CA VAL A 257 23.38 -20.70 -20.59
C VAL A 257 21.88 -20.77 -20.89
N ASN A 258 21.13 -21.52 -20.08
CA ASN A 258 19.68 -21.71 -20.17
C ASN A 258 18.99 -21.48 -18.81
N ILE A 259 17.67 -21.27 -18.87
CA ILE A 259 16.80 -21.25 -17.69
C ILE A 259 16.67 -22.69 -17.16
N ASP A 260 16.88 -22.87 -15.85
CA ASP A 260 16.69 -24.15 -15.16
C ASP A 260 15.46 -24.09 -14.27
N ASP A 261 14.36 -24.69 -14.73
CA ASP A 261 13.09 -24.71 -14.01
C ASP A 261 13.19 -25.42 -12.65
N LYS A 262 14.18 -26.31 -12.47
CA LYS A 262 14.43 -27.00 -11.19
C LYS A 262 15.03 -26.07 -10.14
N ALA A 263 15.58 -24.93 -10.55
CA ALA A 263 16.14 -23.93 -9.67
C ALA A 263 15.11 -22.87 -9.21
N LEU A 264 13.84 -22.98 -9.64
CA LEU A 264 12.79 -22.05 -9.25
C LEU A 264 12.39 -22.22 -7.79
N THR A 265 12.66 -21.20 -6.98
CA THR A 265 12.26 -21.17 -5.57
C THR A 265 10.75 -21.05 -5.44
N ALA A 266 10.13 -21.87 -4.60
CA ALA A 266 8.69 -21.77 -4.33
C ALA A 266 8.30 -20.42 -3.69
N PRO A 267 7.19 -19.77 -4.11
CA PRO A 267 6.78 -18.46 -3.58
C PRO A 267 6.58 -18.45 -2.06
N LYS A 268 5.98 -19.52 -1.51
CA LYS A 268 5.80 -19.68 -0.06
C LYS A 268 7.12 -19.70 0.70
N TYR A 269 8.17 -20.28 0.10
CA TYR A 269 9.49 -20.29 0.71
C TYR A 269 10.11 -18.89 0.70
N ILE A 270 10.01 -18.15 -0.42
CA ILE A 270 10.47 -16.74 -0.52
C ILE A 270 9.83 -15.88 0.59
N LEU A 271 8.51 -16.00 0.78
CA LEU A 271 7.80 -15.27 1.84
C LEU A 271 8.29 -15.67 3.25
N SER A 272 8.53 -16.95 3.48
CA SER A 272 8.99 -17.46 4.78
C SER A 272 10.37 -16.92 5.18
N ILE A 273 11.34 -16.92 4.26
CA ILE A 273 12.72 -16.50 4.54
C ILE A 273 12.85 -14.98 4.70
N CYS A 274 11.90 -14.21 4.16
CA CYS A 274 11.86 -12.75 4.30
C CYS A 274 11.23 -12.28 5.62
N VAL A 275 10.82 -13.18 6.52
CA VAL A 275 10.40 -12.89 7.91
C VAL A 275 9.32 -11.80 7.99
N GLY A 276 8.38 -11.80 7.03
CA GLY A 276 7.27 -10.84 6.98
C GLY A 276 7.64 -9.45 6.45
N LEU A 277 8.82 -9.27 5.87
CA LEU A 277 9.19 -8.04 5.15
C LEU A 277 8.62 -7.97 3.73
N VAL A 278 8.26 -9.12 3.17
CA VAL A 278 7.80 -9.27 1.78
C VAL A 278 6.40 -9.88 1.76
N THR A 279 5.59 -9.43 0.81
CA THR A 279 4.24 -9.91 0.53
C THR A 279 4.05 -10.09 -0.98
N ILE A 280 3.10 -10.93 -1.36
CA ILE A 280 2.67 -11.10 -2.75
C ILE A 280 1.22 -10.64 -2.82
N ASP A 281 0.94 -9.68 -3.69
CA ASP A 281 -0.42 -9.24 -3.95
C ASP A 281 -1.18 -10.32 -4.74
N GLU A 282 -2.33 -10.75 -4.22
CA GLU A 282 -3.08 -11.89 -4.79
C GLU A 282 -3.70 -11.58 -6.16
N ARG A 283 -4.01 -10.31 -6.46
CA ARG A 283 -4.66 -9.91 -7.72
C ARG A 283 -3.65 -9.73 -8.85
N SER A 284 -2.57 -9.01 -8.57
CA SER A 284 -1.54 -8.64 -9.54
C SER A 284 -0.38 -9.64 -9.60
N SER A 285 -0.27 -10.53 -8.62
CA SER A 285 0.86 -11.44 -8.43
C SER A 285 2.20 -10.72 -8.33
N ILE A 286 2.21 -9.46 -7.89
CA ILE A 286 3.41 -8.64 -7.70
C ILE A 286 4.03 -8.95 -6.34
N CYS A 287 5.35 -9.11 -6.32
CA CYS A 287 6.12 -9.25 -5.09
C CYS A 287 6.58 -7.85 -4.62
N CYS A 288 6.21 -7.44 -3.42
CA CYS A 288 6.54 -6.13 -2.86
C CYS A 288 6.86 -6.19 -1.36
N LEU A 289 7.42 -5.12 -0.81
CA LEU A 289 7.59 -5.06 0.65
C LEU A 289 6.23 -4.93 1.34
N VAL A 290 6.17 -5.39 2.59
CA VAL A 290 4.95 -5.44 3.41
C VAL A 290 4.25 -4.08 3.57
N HIS A 291 5.00 -2.99 3.42
CA HIS A 291 4.48 -1.63 3.50
C HIS A 291 5.46 -0.62 2.89
N TYR A 292 4.97 0.55 2.45
CA TYR A 292 5.82 1.62 1.89
C TYR A 292 6.94 2.04 2.86
N THR A 293 6.68 2.03 4.17
CA THR A 293 7.68 2.41 5.20
C THR A 293 8.88 1.46 5.23
N ALA A 294 8.77 0.26 4.67
CA ALA A 294 9.90 -0.63 4.47
C ALA A 294 10.78 -0.15 3.31
N TYR A 295 10.21 0.45 2.27
CA TYR A 295 10.99 1.08 1.19
C TYR A 295 11.74 2.31 1.68
N GLU A 296 11.18 3.11 2.61
CA GLU A 296 11.92 4.22 3.24
C GLU A 296 13.09 3.76 4.13
N PHE A 297 13.08 2.50 4.56
CA PHE A 297 14.11 1.94 5.43
C PHE A 297 15.32 1.39 4.66
N PHE A 298 15.10 0.82 3.47
CA PHE A 298 16.14 0.20 2.64
C PHE A 298 16.80 1.22 1.71
#